data_AF-A0AAI9GFR5-F1
#
_entry.id   AF-A0AAI9GFR5-F1
#
_cell.length_a   1.000
_cell.length_b   1.000
_cell.length_c   1.000
_cell.angle_alpha   90.00
_cell.angle_beta   90.00
_cell.angle_gamma   90.00
#
_symmetry.space_group_name_H-M   'P 1'
#
loop_
_entity.id
_entity.type
_entity.pdbx_description
1 polymer ?
#
loop_
_entity_poly.entity_id
_entity_poly.type
_entity_poly.pdbx_seq_one_letter_code
_entity_poly.pdbx_strand_id
1 'polypeptide(L)'
;MNKGYIWVVGSALLVTIAQLSLKAGVVGLPSFTLGWHWLQLDWLMANAVSLGIVFIGLVCYALSMLCWLLALKSIPLNKAYPLISLSYIFVYLLAVILPWYNEPATWLKAGGVAFIILGVWLISRPTKRSANKTK
;
A
#
# COMPACT_ATOMS: atom_id res chain seq x y z
N MET A 1 23.15 0.54 -0.29
CA MET A 1 21.82 0.41 -0.96
C MET A 1 21.56 1.66 -1.77
N ASN A 2 21.24 1.57 -3.08
CA ASN A 2 20.88 2.76 -3.86
C ASN A 2 19.69 3.45 -3.18
N LYS A 3 19.80 4.75 -2.94
CA LYS A 3 18.78 5.57 -2.26
C LYS A 3 17.36 5.35 -2.82
N GLY A 4 17.25 5.06 -4.12
CA GLY A 4 15.98 4.74 -4.79
C GLY A 4 15.21 3.53 -4.23
N TYR A 5 15.89 2.45 -3.82
CA TYR A 5 15.18 1.28 -3.27
C TYR A 5 14.55 1.57 -1.91
N ILE A 6 15.19 2.42 -1.10
CA ILE A 6 14.65 2.86 0.19
C ILE A 6 13.36 3.64 -0.04
N TRP A 7 13.34 4.54 -1.04
CA TRP A 7 12.13 5.29 -1.41
C TRP A 7 10.99 4.39 -1.89
N VAL A 8 11.28 3.32 -2.64
CA VAL A 8 10.23 2.37 -3.06
C VAL A 8 9.66 1.62 -1.86
N VAL A 9 10.52 1.06 -1.00
CA VAL A 9 10.06 0.30 0.18
C VAL A 9 9.29 1.22 1.12
N GLY A 10 9.77 2.45 1.33
CA GLY A 10 9.06 3.47 2.10
C GLY A 10 7.68 3.79 1.53
N SER A 11 7.59 3.97 0.21
CA SER A 11 6.30 4.16 -0.48
C SER A 11 5.37 2.96 -0.28
N ALA A 12 5.86 1.73 -0.47
CA ALA A 12 5.05 0.52 -0.30
C ALA A 12 4.50 0.35 1.13
N LEU A 13 5.33 0.63 2.15
CA LEU A 13 4.91 0.61 3.55
C LEU A 13 3.90 1.70 3.87
N LEU A 14 4.13 2.94 3.40
CA LEU A 14 3.19 4.05 3.57
C LEU A 14 1.86 3.80 2.86
N VAL A 15 1.87 3.21 1.66
CA VAL A 15 0.63 2.77 0.97
C VAL A 15 -0.10 1.73 1.81
N THR A 16 0.63 0.79 2.40
CA THR A 16 0.02 -0.26 3.23
C THR A 16 -0.71 0.34 4.43
N ILE A 17 -0.04 1.24 5.16
CA ILE A 17 -0.65 1.97 6.29
C ILE A 17 -1.85 2.78 5.81
N ALA A 18 -1.71 3.50 4.69
CA ALA A 18 -2.78 4.31 4.11
C ALA A 18 -4.03 3.48 3.80
N GLN A 19 -3.88 2.36 3.09
CA GLN A 19 -4.99 1.51 2.68
C GLN A 19 -5.73 0.91 3.89
N LEU A 20 -4.98 0.46 4.89
CA LEU A 20 -5.58 -0.01 6.13
C LEU A 20 -6.32 1.14 6.83
N SER A 21 -5.66 2.24 7.15
CA SER A 21 -6.29 3.38 7.83
C SER A 21 -7.55 3.87 7.10
N LEU A 22 -7.49 4.04 5.78
CA LEU A 22 -8.66 4.42 4.98
C LEU A 22 -9.81 3.42 5.12
N LYS A 23 -9.53 2.12 5.02
CA LYS A 23 -10.55 1.08 5.21
C LYS A 23 -11.16 1.13 6.62
N ALA A 24 -10.33 1.25 7.65
CA ALA A 24 -10.79 1.31 9.05
C ALA A 24 -11.66 2.54 9.31
N GLY A 25 -11.20 3.71 8.85
CA GLY A 25 -11.94 4.96 9.02
C GLY A 25 -13.27 4.94 8.25
N VAL A 26 -13.26 4.50 6.99
CA VAL A 26 -14.47 4.46 6.15
C VAL A 26 -15.51 3.46 6.64
N VAL A 27 -15.11 2.28 7.13
CA VAL A 27 -16.05 1.30 7.71
C VAL A 27 -16.71 1.83 8.98
N GLY A 28 -16.02 2.68 9.73
CA GLY A 28 -16.55 3.36 10.91
C GLY A 28 -17.45 4.57 10.61
N LEU A 29 -17.70 4.91 9.33
CA LEU A 29 -18.61 5.99 8.96
C LEU A 29 -20.02 5.44 8.65
N PRO A 30 -21.08 6.24 8.91
CA PRO A 30 -22.43 5.95 8.44
C PRO A 30 -22.48 5.76 6.92
N SER A 31 -23.50 5.06 6.43
CA SER A 31 -23.72 4.87 5.00
C SER A 31 -23.65 6.19 4.23
N PHE A 32 -22.91 6.21 3.12
CA PHE A 32 -22.79 7.38 2.26
C PHE A 32 -24.12 7.70 1.57
N THR A 33 -24.96 8.47 2.23
CA THR A 33 -26.16 9.07 1.64
C THR A 33 -25.82 10.46 1.14
N LEU A 34 -25.93 10.69 -0.17
CA LEU A 34 -25.60 11.98 -0.78
C LEU A 34 -26.53 13.11 -0.27
N GLY A 35 -26.10 13.93 0.70
CA GLY A 35 -26.84 15.11 1.19
C GLY A 35 -26.05 15.98 2.17
N TRP A 36 -26.49 17.22 2.40
CA TRP A 36 -25.80 18.25 3.20
C TRP A 36 -25.47 17.89 4.67
N HIS A 37 -25.98 16.76 5.16
CA HIS A 37 -25.82 16.31 6.54
C HIS A 37 -24.35 16.09 6.95
N TRP A 38 -23.45 15.71 6.03
CA TRP A 38 -22.02 15.55 6.33
C TRP A 38 -21.28 16.85 6.60
N LEU A 39 -21.83 18.02 6.23
CA LEU A 39 -21.26 19.32 6.56
C LEU A 39 -21.78 19.86 7.90
N GLN A 40 -22.72 19.16 8.54
CA GLN A 40 -23.22 19.56 9.85
C GLN A 40 -22.18 19.27 10.93
N LEU A 41 -21.97 20.24 11.81
CA LEU A 41 -20.96 20.17 12.86
C LEU A 41 -21.22 18.98 13.81
N ASP A 42 -22.47 18.70 14.14
CA ASP A 42 -22.87 17.60 15.00
C ASP A 42 -22.47 16.24 14.41
N TRP A 43 -22.68 16.05 13.11
CA TRP A 43 -22.26 14.84 12.41
C TRP A 43 -20.74 14.71 12.36
N LEU A 44 -20.03 15.82 12.12
CA LEU A 44 -18.58 15.84 12.07
C LEU A 44 -17.96 15.49 13.43
N MET A 45 -18.50 16.04 14.52
CA MET A 45 -18.07 15.74 15.88
C MET A 45 -18.39 14.29 16.27
N ALA A 46 -19.57 13.78 15.90
CA ALA A 46 -19.93 12.39 16.16
C ALA A 46 -19.01 11.38 15.45
N ASN A 47 -18.46 11.75 14.30
CA ASN A 47 -17.61 10.88 13.47
C ASN A 47 -16.12 11.29 13.49
N ALA A 48 -15.72 12.17 14.42
CA ALA A 48 -14.38 12.77 14.43
C ALA A 48 -13.24 11.74 14.48
N VAL A 49 -13.43 10.62 15.20
CA VAL A 49 -12.45 9.54 15.27
C VAL A 49 -12.27 8.85 13.91
N SER A 50 -13.37 8.39 13.30
CA SER A 50 -13.34 7.75 11.98
C SER A 50 -12.76 8.68 10.91
N LEU A 51 -13.15 9.96 10.92
CA LEU A 51 -12.60 10.98 10.04
C LEU A 51 -11.11 11.24 10.29
N GLY A 52 -10.67 11.23 11.55
CA GLY A 52 -9.26 11.35 11.92
C GLY A 52 -8.43 10.18 11.37
N ILE A 53 -8.94 8.95 11.44
CA ILE A 53 -8.28 7.77 10.87
C ILE A 53 -8.21 7.87 9.33
N VAL A 54 -9.29 8.31 8.68
CA VAL A 54 -9.27 8.58 7.22
C VAL A 54 -8.21 9.63 6.89
N PHE A 55 -8.12 10.71 7.66
CA PHE A 55 -7.16 11.78 7.45
C PHE A 55 -5.70 11.28 7.59
N ILE A 56 -5.41 10.47 8.60
CA ILE A 56 -4.11 9.80 8.73
C ILE A 56 -3.81 8.97 7.49
N GLY A 57 -4.79 8.19 7.02
CA GLY A 57 -4.66 7.40 5.79
C GLY A 57 -4.33 8.25 4.57
N LEU A 58 -5.00 9.40 4.40
CA LEU A 58 -4.74 10.36 3.32
C LEU A 58 -3.34 10.97 3.41
N VAL A 59 -2.90 11.37 4.61
CA VAL A 59 -1.55 11.90 4.82
C VAL A 59 -0.49 10.84 4.48
N CYS A 60 -0.65 9.60 4.96
CA CYS A 60 0.24 8.50 4.61
C CYS A 60 0.26 8.24 3.10
N TYR A 61 -0.90 8.32 2.43
CA TYR A 61 -0.98 8.15 0.99
C TYR A 61 -0.23 9.26 0.24
N ALA A 62 -0.40 10.51 0.65
CA ALA A 62 0.31 11.65 0.08
C ALA A 62 1.84 11.52 0.26
N LEU A 63 2.28 11.16 1.47
CA LEU A 63 3.70 10.90 1.75
C LEU A 63 4.25 9.73 0.93
N SER A 64 3.44 8.68 0.73
CA SER A 64 3.80 7.56 -0.15
C SER A 64 4.03 8.02 -1.58
N MET A 65 3.16 8.89 -2.10
CA MET A 65 3.31 9.46 -3.43
C MET A 65 4.59 10.29 -3.56
N LEU A 66 4.97 11.06 -2.54
CA LEU A 66 6.26 11.76 -2.54
C LEU A 66 7.44 10.79 -2.61
N CYS A 67 7.41 9.72 -1.81
CA CYS A 67 8.44 8.67 -1.85
C CYS A 67 8.50 8.00 -3.23
N TRP A 68 7.35 7.73 -3.84
CA TRP A 68 7.26 7.14 -5.16
C TRP A 68 7.89 8.02 -6.24
N LEU A 69 7.62 9.33 -6.23
CA LEU A 69 8.23 10.27 -7.17
C LEU A 69 9.77 10.30 -7.04
N LEU A 70 10.29 10.26 -5.81
CA LEU A 70 11.73 10.20 -5.55
C LEU A 70 12.35 8.87 -5.99
N ALA A 71 11.61 7.77 -5.84
CA ALA A 71 12.02 6.46 -6.33
C ALA A 71 12.13 6.43 -7.85
N LEU A 72 11.12 6.95 -8.56
CA LEU A 72 11.10 7.00 -10.03
C LEU A 72 12.25 7.82 -10.61
N LYS A 73 12.71 8.86 -9.89
CA LYS A 73 13.90 9.62 -10.28
C LYS A 73 15.21 8.79 -10.14
N SER A 74 15.20 7.78 -9.28
CA SER A 74 16.41 7.08 -8.83
C SER A 74 16.60 5.69 -9.46
N ILE A 75 15.51 5.01 -9.83
CA ILE A 75 15.55 3.66 -10.40
C ILE A 75 14.55 3.51 -11.56
N PRO A 76 14.83 2.64 -12.54
CA PRO A 76 13.92 2.40 -13.65
C PRO A 76 12.62 1.74 -13.17
N LEU A 77 11.51 2.09 -13.84
CA LEU A 77 10.16 1.66 -13.47
C LEU A 77 10.01 0.14 -13.39
N ASN A 78 10.65 -0.61 -14.29
CA ASN A 78 10.62 -2.07 -14.32
C ASN A 78 11.19 -2.74 -13.05
N LYS A 79 12.05 -2.04 -12.29
CA LYS A 79 12.57 -2.51 -11.00
C LYS A 79 11.77 -1.98 -9.82
N ALA A 80 11.18 -0.80 -9.97
CA ALA A 80 10.38 -0.17 -8.92
C ALA A 80 9.02 -0.87 -8.73
N TYR A 81 8.37 -1.23 -9.83
CA TYR A 81 7.02 -1.81 -9.83
C TYR A 81 6.89 -3.12 -9.04
N PRO A 82 7.79 -4.12 -9.22
CA PRO A 82 7.73 -5.36 -8.45
C PRO A 82 7.84 -5.13 -6.94
N LEU A 83 8.64 -4.15 -6.53
CA LEU A 83 8.79 -3.80 -5.12
C LEU A 83 7.55 -3.09 -4.58
N ILE A 84 6.91 -2.23 -5.36
CA ILE A 84 5.61 -1.65 -4.98
C ILE A 84 4.53 -2.72 -4.85
N SER A 85 4.51 -3.74 -5.72
CA SER A 85 3.51 -4.81 -5.63
C SER A 85 3.62 -5.64 -4.34
N LEU A 86 4.72 -5.53 -3.58
CA LEU A 86 4.80 -6.10 -2.23
C LEU A 86 3.79 -5.46 -1.27
N SER A 87 3.35 -4.22 -1.53
CA SER A 87 2.28 -3.59 -0.73
C SER A 87 0.99 -4.40 -0.75
N TYR A 88 0.62 -5.06 -1.85
CA TYR A 88 -0.56 -5.93 -1.91
C TYR A 88 -0.45 -7.09 -0.91
N ILE A 89 0.75 -7.65 -0.77
CA ILE A 89 1.04 -8.73 0.18
C ILE A 89 0.92 -8.19 1.60
N PHE A 90 1.53 -7.04 1.90
CA PHE A 90 1.46 -6.46 3.24
C PHE A 90 0.04 -6.06 3.64
N VAL A 91 -0.73 -5.45 2.74
CA VAL A 91 -2.14 -5.12 2.98
C VAL A 91 -2.94 -6.37 3.27
N TYR A 92 -2.79 -7.43 2.47
CA TYR A 92 -3.48 -8.69 2.71
C TYR A 92 -3.08 -9.32 4.05
N LEU A 93 -1.78 -9.48 4.31
CA LEU A 93 -1.29 -10.11 5.53
C LEU A 93 -1.78 -9.35 6.77
N LEU A 94 -1.66 -8.01 6.76
CA LEU A 94 -2.12 -7.20 7.88
C LEU A 94 -3.65 -7.22 8.00
N ALA A 95 -4.41 -7.20 6.90
CA ALA A 95 -5.88 -7.31 6.98
C ALA A 95 -6.34 -8.66 7.57
N VAL A 96 -5.59 -9.73 7.34
CA VAL A 96 -5.87 -11.06 7.92
C VAL A 96 -5.40 -11.18 9.37
N ILE A 97 -4.22 -10.66 9.69
CA ILE A 97 -3.58 -10.81 11.02
C ILE A 97 -4.16 -9.83 12.03
N LEU A 98 -4.51 -8.62 11.62
CA LEU A 98 -4.97 -7.58 12.53
C LEU A 98 -6.39 -7.89 13.02
N PRO A 99 -6.60 -7.99 14.35
CA PRO A 99 -7.84 -8.49 14.92
C PRO A 99 -9.05 -7.58 14.66
N TRP A 100 -8.83 -6.30 14.32
CA TRP A 100 -9.90 -5.34 14.03
C TRP A 100 -10.43 -5.40 12.59
N TYR A 101 -9.74 -6.05 11.64
CA TYR A 101 -10.25 -6.25 10.27
C TYR A 101 -11.02 -7.56 10.13
N ASN A 102 -10.57 -8.61 10.82
CA ASN A 102 -11.19 -9.93 10.83
C ASN A 102 -11.54 -10.45 9.42
N GLU A 103 -10.70 -10.15 8.42
CA GLU A 103 -10.93 -10.60 7.04
C GLU A 103 -10.64 -12.11 6.91
N PRO A 104 -11.53 -12.89 6.27
CA PRO A 104 -11.34 -14.33 6.16
C PRO A 104 -10.12 -14.66 5.29
N ALA A 105 -9.19 -15.38 5.90
CA ALA A 105 -8.06 -16.00 5.22
C ALA A 105 -8.54 -17.19 4.38
N THR A 106 -8.91 -16.95 3.13
CA THR A 106 -9.25 -18.03 2.21
C THR A 106 -7.99 -18.59 1.54
N TRP A 107 -7.96 -19.91 1.36
CA TRP A 107 -6.87 -20.61 0.66
C TRP A 107 -6.63 -20.06 -0.75
N LEU A 108 -7.69 -19.61 -1.43
CA LEU A 108 -7.61 -19.00 -2.75
C LEU A 108 -6.84 -17.66 -2.72
N LYS A 109 -7.15 -16.78 -1.76
CA LYS A 109 -6.44 -15.49 -1.60
C LYS A 109 -4.97 -15.73 -1.23
N ALA A 110 -4.69 -16.67 -0.34
CA ALA A 110 -3.33 -17.05 0.03
C ALA A 110 -2.53 -17.59 -1.18
N GLY A 111 -3.16 -18.43 -2.01
CA GLY A 111 -2.57 -18.91 -3.26
C GLY A 111 -2.25 -17.75 -4.23
N GLY A 112 -3.18 -16.81 -4.41
CA GLY A 112 -2.95 -15.61 -5.21
C GLY A 112 -1.76 -14.77 -4.71
N VAL A 113 -1.64 -14.60 -3.39
CA VAL A 113 -0.50 -13.91 -2.77
C VAL A 113 0.82 -14.65 -3.05
N ALA A 114 0.83 -15.97 -2.97
CA ALA A 114 2.00 -16.77 -3.35
C ALA A 114 2.40 -16.54 -4.82
N PHE A 115 1.43 -16.45 -5.74
CA PHE A 115 1.70 -16.12 -7.14
C PHE A 115 2.28 -14.72 -7.32
N ILE A 116 1.80 -13.72 -6.57
CA ILE A 116 2.39 -12.36 -6.59
C ILE A 116 3.85 -12.42 -6.13
N ILE A 117 4.14 -13.12 -5.03
CA ILE A 117 5.52 -13.29 -4.54
C ILE A 117 6.41 -13.92 -5.61
N LEU A 118 5.94 -15.00 -6.26
CA LEU A 118 6.66 -15.65 -7.34
C LEU A 118 6.90 -14.71 -8.53
N GLY A 119 5.89 -13.93 -8.93
CA GLY A 119 6.02 -12.92 -9.98
C GLY A 119 7.07 -11.87 -9.65
N VAL A 120 7.03 -11.31 -8.43
CA VAL A 120 8.03 -10.33 -7.96
C VAL A 120 9.43 -10.92 -7.97
N TRP A 121 9.57 -12.17 -7.51
CA TRP A 121 10.86 -12.86 -7.49
C TRP A 121 11.42 -13.09 -8.89
N LEU A 122 10.58 -13.51 -9.85
CA LEU A 122 10.98 -13.71 -11.25
C LEU A 122 11.48 -12.41 -11.90
N ILE A 123 10.78 -11.30 -11.69
CA ILE A 123 11.16 -9.99 -12.26
C ILE A 123 12.43 -9.44 -11.58
N SER A 124 12.59 -9.68 -10.29
CA SER A 124 13.73 -9.17 -9.51
C SER A 124 15.02 -9.97 -9.71
N ARG A 125 14.99 -11.07 -10.48
CA ARG A 125 16.20 -11.85 -10.75
C ARG A 125 17.25 -10.99 -11.47
N PRO A 126 18.50 -10.94 -10.97
CA PRO A 126 19.57 -10.27 -11.69
C PRO A 126 19.79 -11.02 -13.02
N THR A 127 19.51 -10.35 -14.14
CA THR A 127 19.89 -10.85 -15.46
C THR A 127 21.40 -11.01 -15.42
N LYS A 128 21.90 -12.26 -15.48
CA LYS A 128 23.34 -12.50 -15.66
C LYS A 128 23.74 -11.85 -16.97
N ARG A 129 24.29 -10.63 -16.92
CA ARG A 129 24.97 -10.03 -18.05
C ARG A 129 26.20 -10.89 -18.28
N SER A 130 26.15 -11.74 -19.31
CA SER A 130 27.27 -12.53 -19.77
C SER A 130 28.49 -11.62 -19.84
N ALA A 131 29.44 -11.83 -18.93
CA ALA A 131 30.76 -11.23 -19.00
C ALA A 131 31.49 -11.91 -20.15
N ASN A 132 31.23 -11.48 -21.38
CA ASN A 132 32.13 -11.79 -22.47
C ASN A 132 32.02 -10.75 -23.58
N LYS A 133 33.11 -9.97 -23.70
CA LYS A 133 33.64 -9.26 -24.88
C LYS A 133 34.81 -8.44 -24.34
N THR A 134 35.96 -9.07 -24.13
CA THR A 134 37.07 -9.39 -25.07
C THR A 134 38.23 -8.48 -24.72
N LYS A 135 39.34 -9.12 -24.35
CA LYS A 135 40.69 -8.55 -24.35
C LYS A 135 41.01 -7.90 -25.69
#